data_AF-A0A3B8J706-F1
#
_entry.id   AF-A0A3B8J706-F1
#
_cell.length_a   1.000
_cell.length_b   1.000
_cell.length_c   1.000
_cell.angle_alpha   90.00
_cell.angle_beta   90.00
_cell.angle_gamma   90.00
#
_symmetry.space_group_name_H-M   'P 1'
#
loop_
_entity.id
_entity.type
_entity.pdbx_description
1 polymer ?
#
loop_
_entity_poly.entity_id
_entity_poly.type
_entity_poly.pdbx_seq_one_letter_code
_entity_poly.pdbx_strand_id
1 'polypeptide(L)'
;MWFFELALPILSLILVFTLIVLFLSRFRPFKGIGFPGLIFFALSLFCIGTEFIINRFVFEQFKMIWSYIVAGVGIPVSIFLLFVQSNEEFRVYLQKKFHL
;
A
#
# COMPACT_ATOMS: atom_id res chain seq x y z
N MET A 1 22.07 19.25 -5.75
CA MET A 1 20.69 19.73 -5.50
C MET A 1 19.64 18.60 -5.57
N TRP A 2 19.90 17.47 -6.26
CA TRP A 2 18.97 16.32 -6.33
C TRP A 2 18.59 15.68 -4.98
N PHE A 3 19.47 15.72 -3.97
CA PHE A 3 19.19 15.10 -2.68
C PHE A 3 17.97 15.73 -1.99
N PHE A 4 17.89 17.06 -1.96
CA PHE A 4 16.82 17.77 -1.24
C PHE A 4 15.49 17.73 -1.98
N GLU A 5 15.51 17.72 -3.31
CA GLU A 5 14.29 17.79 -4.12
C GLU A 5 13.71 16.42 -4.49
N LEU A 6 14.53 15.37 -4.48
CA LEU A 6 14.11 14.02 -4.89
C LEU A 6 14.30 13.00 -3.76
N ALA A 7 15.54 12.83 -3.27
CA ALA A 7 15.85 11.77 -2.33
C ALA A 7 15.17 11.98 -0.97
N LEU A 8 15.25 13.21 -0.43
CA LEU A 8 14.70 13.55 0.88
C LEU A 8 13.16 13.42 0.92
N PRO A 9 12.38 13.89 -0.08
CA PRO A 9 10.95 13.64 -0.15
C PRO A 9 10.61 12.14 -0.23
N ILE A 10 11.30 11.36 -1.07
CA ILE A 10 11.04 9.91 -1.19
C ILE A 10 11.38 9.17 0.12
N LEU A 11 12.49 9.53 0.77
CA LEU A 11 12.89 8.99 2.08
C LEU A 11 11.90 9.35 3.17
N SER A 12 11.37 10.58 3.16
CA SER A 12 10.32 10.99 4.09
C SER A 12 9.04 10.21 3.85
N LEU A 13 8.68 9.97 2.59
CA LEU A 13 7.49 9.23 2.18
C LEU A 13 7.54 7.78 2.67
N ILE A 14 8.65 7.08 2.41
CA ILE A 14 8.83 5.68 2.87
C ILE A 14 8.82 5.59 4.39
N LEU A 15 9.43 6.56 5.08
CA LEU A 15 9.44 6.60 6.54
C LEU A 15 8.03 6.81 7.10
N VAL A 16 7.26 7.75 6.56
CA VAL A 16 5.87 8.00 6.94
C VAL A 16 5.01 6.76 6.73
N PHE A 17 5.07 6.13 5.54
CA PHE A 17 4.29 4.91 5.29
C PHE A 17 4.72 3.75 6.18
N THR A 18 6.02 3.60 6.46
CA THR A 18 6.51 2.56 7.38
C THR A 18 5.97 2.76 8.79
N LEU A 19 6.00 4.00 9.31
CA LEU A 19 5.44 4.32 10.62
C LEU A 19 3.93 4.09 10.66
N ILE A 20 3.22 4.48 9.61
CA ILE A 20 1.77 4.25 9.47
C ILE A 20 1.46 2.74 9.50
N VAL A 21 2.19 1.93 8.74
CA VAL A 21 2.01 0.47 8.71
C VAL A 21 2.31 -0.15 10.07
N LEU A 22 3.42 0.24 10.72
CA LEU A 22 3.77 -0.26 12.04
C LEU A 22 2.73 0.13 13.10
N PHE A 23 2.22 1.37 13.05
CA PHE A 23 1.17 1.83 13.93
C PHE A 23 -0.13 1.06 13.69
N LEU A 24 -0.57 0.95 12.44
CA LEU A 24 -1.80 0.25 12.07
C LEU A 24 -1.74 -1.26 12.36
N SER A 25 -0.57 -1.89 12.21
CA SER A 25 -0.37 -3.32 12.50
C SER A 25 -0.68 -3.72 13.95
N ARG A 26 -0.70 -2.74 14.87
CA ARG A 26 -1.05 -2.95 16.28
C ARG A 26 -2.54 -3.24 16.47
N PHE A 27 -3.41 -2.78 15.57
CA PHE A 27 -4.86 -2.97 15.71
C PHE A 27 -5.30 -4.37 15.26
N ARG A 28 -6.34 -4.90 15.92
CA ARG A 28 -6.92 -6.23 15.59
C ARG A 28 -7.25 -6.46 14.10
N PRO A 29 -7.86 -5.54 13.34
CA PRO A 29 -8.21 -5.79 11.93
C PRO A 29 -7.00 -6.00 11.02
N PHE A 30 -5.80 -5.60 11.44
CA PHE A 30 -4.57 -5.73 10.64
C PHE A 30 -3.67 -6.88 11.11
N LYS A 31 -4.17 -7.79 11.96
CA LYS A 31 -3.46 -9.03 12.32
C LYS A 31 -3.70 -10.13 11.27
N GLY A 32 -2.78 -11.08 11.15
CA GLY A 32 -2.93 -12.22 10.23
C GLY A 32 -3.00 -11.78 8.76
N ILE A 33 -4.07 -12.16 8.07
CA ILE A 33 -4.28 -11.89 6.62
C ILE A 33 -4.48 -10.39 6.33
N GLY A 34 -4.92 -9.62 7.33
CA GLY A 34 -5.07 -8.17 7.21
C GLY A 34 -3.74 -7.42 7.12
N PHE A 35 -2.63 -8.01 7.60
CA PHE A 35 -1.30 -7.38 7.56
C PHE A 35 -0.76 -7.29 6.12
N PRO A 36 -0.75 -8.37 5.31
CA PRO A 36 -0.49 -8.26 3.87
C PRO A 36 -1.40 -7.27 3.17
N GLY A 37 -2.70 -7.22 3.51
CA GLY A 37 -3.64 -6.24 2.95
C GLY A 37 -3.20 -4.79 3.21
N LEU A 38 -2.81 -4.48 4.44
CA LEU A 38 -2.27 -3.19 4.83
C LEU A 38 -0.98 -2.83 4.05
N ILE A 39 -0.08 -3.79 3.85
CA ILE A 39 1.14 -3.59 3.07
C ILE A 39 0.82 -3.26 1.61
N PHE A 40 -0.06 -4.03 0.97
CA PHE A 40 -0.46 -3.77 -0.42
C PHE A 40 -1.06 -2.38 -0.58
N PHE A 41 -1.91 -1.97 0.36
CA PHE A 41 -2.49 -0.63 0.36
C PHE A 41 -1.42 0.46 0.48
N ALA A 42 -0.51 0.32 1.46
CA ALA A 42 0.57 1.28 1.68
C ALA A 42 1.53 1.35 0.48
N LEU A 43 1.85 0.22 -0.15
CA LEU A 43 2.69 0.17 -1.35
C LEU A 43 2.03 0.87 -2.55
N SER A 44 0.73 0.67 -2.76
CA SER A 44 0.01 1.39 -3.83
C SER A 44 0.07 2.90 -3.64
N LEU A 45 -0.15 3.39 -2.42
CA LEU A 45 -0.06 4.82 -2.12
C LEU A 45 1.38 5.33 -2.21
N PHE A 46 2.35 4.54 -1.78
CA PHE A 46 3.77 4.86 -1.92
C PHE A 46 4.15 5.03 -3.40
N CYS A 47 3.73 4.12 -4.28
CA CYS A 47 3.97 4.23 -5.72
C CYS A 47 3.36 5.48 -6.36
N ILE A 48 2.16 5.89 -5.93
CA ILE A 48 1.54 7.16 -6.39
C ILE A 48 2.39 8.34 -5.92
N GLY A 49 2.78 8.36 -4.65
CA GLY A 49 3.59 9.44 -4.10
C GLY A 49 4.97 9.55 -4.74
N THR A 50 5.64 8.42 -5.01
CA THR A 50 6.95 8.43 -5.66
C THR A 50 6.86 8.85 -7.13
N GLU A 51 5.88 8.36 -7.88
CA GLU A 51 5.67 8.80 -9.28
C GLU A 51 5.36 10.30 -9.32
N PHE A 52 4.57 10.81 -8.39
CA PHE A 52 4.31 12.26 -8.28
C PHE A 52 5.60 13.07 -8.06
N ILE A 53 6.43 12.68 -7.11
CA ILE A 53 7.70 13.37 -6.79
C ILE A 53 8.66 13.31 -7.99
N ILE A 54 8.82 12.13 -8.60
CA ILE A 54 9.70 11.92 -9.75
C ILE A 54 9.22 12.76 -10.94
N ASN A 55 7.93 12.73 -11.25
CA ASN A 55 7.37 13.47 -12.38
C ASN A 55 7.52 14.98 -12.20
N ARG A 56 7.32 15.48 -10.97
CA ARG A 56 7.52 16.89 -10.66
C ARG A 56 8.97 17.33 -10.85
N PHE A 57 9.93 16.47 -10.50
CA PHE A 57 11.36 16.75 -10.57
C PHE A 57 11.95 16.59 -11.98
N VAL A 58 11.53 15.56 -12.73
CA VAL A 58 12.13 15.21 -14.03
C VAL A 58 11.39 15.83 -15.21
N PHE A 59 10.06 15.80 -15.20
CA PHE A 59 9.25 16.09 -16.40
C PHE A 59 8.44 17.38 -16.30
N GLU A 60 8.31 17.97 -15.11
CA GLU A 60 7.41 19.09 -14.80
C GLU A 60 5.95 18.86 -15.25
N GLN A 61 5.56 17.60 -15.49
CA GLN A 61 4.24 17.19 -15.98
C GLN A 61 3.59 16.22 -15.00
N PHE A 62 2.29 16.35 -14.80
CA PHE A 62 1.52 15.50 -13.87
C PHE A 62 0.97 14.22 -14.52
N LYS A 63 1.75 13.55 -15.38
CA LYS A 63 1.31 12.31 -16.04
C LYS A 63 1.62 11.09 -15.18
N MET A 64 0.62 10.62 -14.43
CA MET A 64 0.70 9.36 -13.69
C MET A 64 0.21 8.23 -14.59
N ILE A 65 1.05 7.22 -14.83
CA ILE A 65 0.70 6.07 -15.68
C ILE A 65 1.01 4.78 -14.93
N TRP A 66 2.21 4.64 -14.37
CA TRP A 66 2.63 3.39 -13.77
C TRP A 66 2.00 3.17 -12.40
N SER A 67 1.89 4.21 -11.58
CA SER A 67 1.27 4.10 -10.25
C SER A 67 -0.22 3.78 -10.32
N TYR A 68 -0.93 4.19 -11.37
CA TYR A 68 -2.33 3.85 -11.57
C TYR A 68 -2.53 2.36 -11.84
N ILE A 69 -1.61 1.72 -12.56
CA ILE A 69 -1.64 0.26 -12.76
C ILE A 69 -1.41 -0.44 -11.41
N VAL A 70 -0.40 0.00 -10.66
CA VAL A 70 -0.07 -0.58 -9.35
C VAL A 70 -1.21 -0.36 -8.34
N ALA A 71 -1.83 0.82 -8.32
CA ALA A 71 -2.97 1.13 -7.47
C ALA A 71 -4.24 0.39 -7.90
N GLY A 72 -4.49 0.28 -9.20
CA GLY A 72 -5.63 -0.42 -9.76
C GLY A 72 -5.65 -1.91 -9.42
N VAL A 73 -4.50 -2.52 -9.16
CA VAL A 73 -4.40 -3.92 -8.70
C VAL A 73 -4.25 -4.00 -7.17
N GLY A 74 -3.34 -3.22 -6.59
CA GLY A 74 -3.00 -3.31 -5.17
C GLY A 74 -4.13 -2.85 -4.24
N ILE A 75 -4.91 -1.83 -4.64
CA ILE A 75 -6.04 -1.36 -3.82
C ILE A 75 -7.14 -2.43 -3.75
N PRO A 76 -7.67 -2.99 -4.85
CA PRO A 76 -8.66 -4.08 -4.76
C PRO A 76 -8.17 -5.30 -3.98
N VAL A 77 -6.91 -5.71 -4.17
CA VAL A 77 -6.32 -6.82 -3.41
C VAL A 77 -6.27 -6.50 -1.92
N SER A 78 -5.86 -5.28 -1.55
CA SER A 78 -5.84 -4.86 -0.15
C SER A 78 -7.22 -4.87 0.49
N ILE A 79 -8.24 -4.35 -0.22
CA ILE A 79 -9.63 -4.32 0.25
C ILE A 79 -10.13 -5.76 0.45
N PHE A 80 -9.87 -6.66 -0.49
CA PHE A 80 -10.25 -8.06 -0.37
C PHE A 80 -9.63 -8.70 0.88
N LEU A 81 -8.32 -8.54 1.09
CA LEU A 81 -7.64 -9.12 2.25
C LEU A 81 -8.13 -8.57 3.58
N LEU A 82 -8.39 -7.26 3.65
CA LEU A 82 -8.96 -6.61 4.84
C LEU A 82 -10.40 -7.07 5.11
N PHE A 83 -11.19 -7.29 4.06
CA PHE A 83 -12.53 -7.84 4.15
C PHE A 83 -12.51 -9.28 4.67
N VAL A 84 -11.65 -10.14 4.12
CA VAL A 84 -11.45 -11.51 4.63
C VAL A 84 -11.04 -11.51 6.09
N GLN A 85 -10.15 -10.60 6.49
CA GLN A 85 -9.72 -10.53 7.89
C GLN A 85 -10.84 -10.09 8.83
N SER A 86 -11.73 -9.21 8.36
CA SER A 86 -12.85 -8.67 9.14
C SER A 86 -14.04 -9.64 9.24
N ASN A 87 -14.21 -10.53 8.25
CA ASN A 87 -15.31 -11.50 8.20
C ASN A 87 -14.82 -12.92 8.51
N GLU A 88 -15.02 -13.35 9.76
CA GLU A 88 -14.57 -14.65 10.24
C GLU A 88 -15.24 -15.84 9.52
N GLU A 89 -16.55 -15.76 9.26
CA GLU A 89 -17.27 -16.83 8.54
C GLU A 89 -16.71 -17.02 7.13
N PHE A 90 -16.46 -15.91 6.43
CA PHE A 90 -15.88 -15.94 5.10
C PHE A 90 -14.43 -16.48 5.13
N ARG A 91 -13.63 -16.11 6.14
CA ARG A 91 -12.28 -16.65 6.33
C ARG A 91 -12.29 -18.16 6.53
N VAL A 92 -13.16 -18.68 7.41
CA VAL A 92 -13.30 -20.11 7.66
C VAL A 92 -13.77 -20.85 6.41
N TYR A 93 -14.71 -20.27 5.66
CA TYR A 93 -15.13 -20.82 4.36
C TYR A 93 -13.97 -20.92 3.37
N LEU A 94 -13.15 -19.87 3.23
CA LEU A 94 -12.00 -19.88 2.34
C LEU A 94 -10.94 -20.89 2.78
N GLN A 95 -10.65 -20.99 4.08
CA GLN A 95 -9.73 -22.01 4.61
C GLN A 95 -10.19 -23.43 4.23
N LYS A 96 -11.46 -23.75 4.43
CA LYS A 96 -12.05 -25.04 4.03
C LYS A 96 -11.98 -25.27 2.52
N LYS A 97 -12.23 -24.23 1.71
CA LYS A 97 -12.24 -24.32 0.24
C LYS A 97 -10.85 -24.47 -0.37
N PHE A 98 -9.86 -23.82 0.22
CA PHE A 98 -8.46 -23.85 -0.25
C PHE A 98 -7.63 -24.94 0.44
N HIS A 99 -8.23 -25.74 1.33
CA HIS A 99 -7.54 -26.79 2.09
C HIS A 99 -6.33 -26.27 2.87
N LEU A 100 -6.45 -25.05 3.42
CA LEU A 100 -5.50 -24.40 4.33
C LEU A 100 -5.90 -24.66 5.78
#